data_AF-A0A3M1KD60-F1
#
_entry.id   AF-A0A3M1KD60-F1
#
_cell.length_a   1.000
_cell.length_b   1.000
_cell.length_c   1.000
_cell.angle_alpha   90.00
_cell.angle_beta   90.00
_cell.angle_gamma   90.00
#
_symmetry.space_group_name_H-M   'P 1'
#
loop_
_entity.id
_entity.type
_entity.pdbx_description
1 polymer ?
#
loop_
_entity_poly.entity_id
_entity_poly.type
_entity_poly.pdbx_seq_one_letter_code
_entity_poly.pdbx_strand_id
1 'polypeptide(L)' 'LGVQALGAHPMKTEKKGIGEQNIPVTFGGVTFYPGHWLYADNNGIIVSPEKLI' A
#
# COMPACT_ATOMS: atom_id res chain seq x y z
N LEU A 1 -15.29 -2.60 1.68
CA LEU A 1 -13.87 -2.22 1.89
C LEU A 1 -13.01 -3.28 1.22
N GLY A 2 -12.16 -2.89 0.27
CA GLY A 2 -11.15 -3.80 -0.28
C GLY A 2 -9.97 -3.88 0.68
N VAL A 3 -9.48 -5.09 0.96
CA VAL A 3 -8.32 -5.31 1.83
C VAL A 3 -7.39 -6.29 1.13
N GLN A 4 -6.14 -5.87 0.89
CA GLN A 4 -5.06 -6.71 0.37
C GLN A 4 -3.96 -6.77 1.43
N ALA A 5 -3.57 -7.98 1.81
CA ALA A 5 -2.55 -8.22 2.83
C ALA A 5 -1.82 -9.53 2.54
N LEU A 6 -0.57 -9.65 3.01
CA LEU A 6 0.22 -10.88 2.86
C LEU A 6 -0.32 -12.04 3.70
N GLY A 7 -1.02 -11.75 4.80
CA GLY A 7 -1.57 -12.75 5.70
C GLY A 7 -2.14 -12.13 6.97
N ALA A 8 -2.68 -12.99 7.84
CA ALA A 8 -3.21 -12.62 9.14
C ALA A 8 -2.19 -12.91 10.25
N HIS A 9 -2.20 -12.08 11.31
CA HIS A 9 -1.42 -12.32 12.51
C HIS A 9 -2.24 -11.91 13.75
N PRO A 10 -2.40 -12.80 14.77
CA PRO A 10 -3.30 -12.55 15.90
C PRO A 10 -2.74 -11.61 16.96
N MET A 11 -1.42 -11.35 16.98
CA MET A 11 -0.79 -10.48 17.97
C MET A 11 -0.92 -9.01 17.57
N LYS A 12 -1.34 -8.17 18.52
CA LYS A 12 -1.35 -6.71 18.35
C LYS A 12 0.06 -6.13 18.33
N THR A 13 0.26 -5.03 17.61
CA THR A 13 1.51 -4.26 17.64
C THR A 13 1.61 -3.37 18.88
N GLU A 14 2.84 -3.15 19.37
CA GLU A 14 3.15 -2.12 20.37
C GLU A 14 3.26 -0.73 19.71
N LYS A 15 2.51 0.26 20.19
CA LYS A 15 2.45 1.60 19.59
C LYS A 15 3.59 2.49 20.10
N LYS A 16 4.72 2.49 19.39
CA LYS A 16 5.91 3.28 19.75
C LYS A 16 5.91 4.74 19.25
N GLY A 17 4.88 5.15 18.49
CA GLY A 17 4.80 6.49 17.92
C GLY A 17 5.85 6.78 16.83
N ILE A 18 6.43 5.72 16.25
CA ILE A 18 7.44 5.80 15.19
C ILE A 18 6.81 5.51 13.82
N GLY A 19 7.43 6.05 12.77
CA GLY A 19 7.03 5.86 11.38
C GLY A 19 7.02 7.17 10.61
N GLU A 20 7.05 7.06 9.28
CA GLU A 20 6.99 8.19 8.37
C GLU A 20 5.68 8.14 7.59
N GLN A 21 5.19 9.31 7.17
CA GLN A 21 3.96 9.44 6.38
C GLN A 21 4.26 10.28 5.13
N ASN A 22 3.49 10.04 4.06
CA ASN A 22 3.62 10.77 2.80
C ASN A 22 5.03 10.74 2.20
N ILE A 23 5.70 9.59 2.31
CA ILE A 23 6.98 9.31 1.64
C ILE A 23 6.81 8.20 0.59
N PRO A 24 7.67 8.16 -0.45
CA PRO A 24 7.72 7.01 -1.34
C PRO A 24 8.13 5.73 -0.60
N VAL A 25 7.48 4.60 -0.91
CA VAL A 25 7.80 3.29 -0.33
C VAL A 25 7.93 2.23 -1.43
N THR A 26 8.91 1.32 -1.29
CA THR A 26 9.18 0.28 -2.30
C THR A 26 8.94 -1.11 -1.72
N PHE A 27 8.03 -1.87 -2.32
CA PHE A 27 7.79 -3.28 -2.00
C PHE A 27 7.11 -3.98 -3.20
N GLY A 28 7.19 -5.32 -3.25
CA GLY A 28 6.61 -6.08 -4.36
C GLY A 28 7.18 -5.71 -5.75
N GLY A 29 8.40 -5.18 -5.79
CA GLY A 29 9.03 -4.70 -7.03
C GLY A 29 8.53 -3.36 -7.55
N VAL A 30 7.67 -2.66 -6.80
CA VAL A 30 7.04 -1.39 -7.20
C VAL A 30 7.34 -0.31 -6.16
N THR A 31 7.56 0.92 -6.62
CA THR A 31 7.61 2.11 -5.74
C THR A 31 6.28 2.85 -5.77
N PHE A 32 5.67 3.01 -4.61
CA PHE A 32 4.44 3.75 -4.40
C PHE A 32 4.79 5.18 -3.99
N TYR A 33 4.26 6.16 -4.71
CA TYR A 33 4.48 7.57 -4.41
C TYR A 33 3.18 8.21 -3.88
N PRO A 34 3.27 9.10 -2.88
CA PRO A 34 2.14 9.92 -2.47
C PRO A 34 1.53 10.67 -3.67
N GLY A 35 0.20 10.67 -3.77
CA GLY A 35 -0.54 11.33 -4.86
C GLY A 35 -0.74 10.49 -6.13
N HIS A 36 -0.05 9.36 -6.28
CA HIS A 36 -0.33 8.42 -7.36
C HIS A 36 -1.64 7.66 -7.12
N TRP A 37 -2.20 7.13 -8.20
CA TRP A 37 -3.40 6.31 -8.21
C TRP A 37 -3.07 4.83 -8.09
N LEU A 38 -3.85 4.09 -7.29
CA LEU A 38 -3.75 2.65 -7.10
C LEU A 38 -5.04 1.99 -7.56
N TYR A 39 -4.91 0.90 -8.32
CA TYR A 39 -6.02 0.05 -8.74
C TYR A 39 -5.74 -1.37 -8.30
N ALA A 40 -6.74 -2.04 -7.73
CA ALA A 40 -6.60 -3.39 -7.19
C ALA A 40 -7.86 -4.22 -7.42
N ASP A 41 -7.67 -5.47 -7.85
CA ASP A 41 -8.72 -6.47 -8.00
C ASP A 41 -8.20 -7.87 -7.62
N ASN A 42 -8.86 -8.94 -8.09
CA ASN A 42 -8.43 -10.32 -7.83
C ASN A 42 -7.25 -10.78 -8.71
N ASN A 43 -6.93 -10.04 -9.77
CA ASN A 43 -5.82 -10.35 -10.67
C ASN A 43 -4.52 -9.72 -10.17
N GLY A 44 -4.60 -8.52 -9.57
CA GLY A 44 -3.43 -7.89 -8.99
C GLY A 44 -3.63 -6.43 -8.59
N ILE A 45 -2.49 -5.75 -8.44
CA ILE A 45 -2.40 -4.34 -8.05
C ILE A 45 -1.52 -3.61 -9.06
N ILE A 46 -1.96 -2.45 -9.52
CA ILE A 46 -1.18 -1.55 -10.37
C ILE A 46 -1.18 -0.13 -9.80
N VAL A 47 -0.17 0.65 -10.15
CA VAL A 47 -0.02 2.06 -9.77
C VAL A 47 0.18 2.93 -11.00
N SER A 48 -0.35 4.15 -10.97
CA SER A 48 -0.23 5.13 -12.05
C SER A 48 0.02 6.54 -11.50
N PRO A 49 0.93 7.33 -12.09
CA PRO A 49 1.08 8.75 -11.74
C PRO A 49 -0.18 9.59 -11.98
N GLU A 50 -1.03 9.17 -12.92
CA GLU A 50 -2.24 9.87 -13.33
C GLU A 50 -3.47 8.96 -13.25
N LYS A 51 -4.67 9.57 -13.14
CA LYS A 51 -5.94 8.87 -13.11
C LYS A 51 -6.26 8.27 -14.48
N LEU A 52 -6.48 6.95 -14.54
CA LEU A 52 -6.75 6.22 -15.79
C LEU A 52 -8.23 6.20 -16.20
N ILE A 53 -9.14 6.29 -15.22
CA ILE A 53 -10.61 6.36 -15.37
C ILE A 53 -11.17 7.26 -14.30
#